data_AF-A0A3C0YVL7-F1
#
_entry.id   AF-A0A3C0YVL7-F1
#
_cell.length_a   1.000
_cell.length_b   1.000
_cell.length_c   1.000
_cell.angle_alpha   90.00
_cell.angle_beta   90.00
_cell.angle_gamma   90.00
#
_symmetry.space_group_name_H-M   'P 1'
#
loop_
_entity.id
_entity.type
_entity.pdbx_description
1 polymer ?
#
loop_
_entity_poly.entity_id
_entity_poly.type
_entity_poly.pdbx_seq_one_letter_code
_entity_poly.pdbx_strand_id
1 'polypeptide(L)'
;MDALIAGLASGALMASIFVTAGSFMAFAITKDPPPTVAVLLARFPPGGAVLAVVAISYPVWGSVGLILAVLFSALENGAPAGGLGSPNIAYTSVVTASALMLSAPVFLLLRRVWPGVLSITASAIGIFGWLLPTLSS
;
A
#
# COMPACT_ATOMS: atom_id res chain seq x y z
N MET A 1 21.17 2.09 -2.64
CA MET A 1 21.05 1.10 -1.53
C MET A 1 20.73 -0.24 -2.16
N ASP A 2 21.07 -1.39 -1.58
CA ASP A 2 20.69 -2.68 -2.18
C ASP A 2 19.17 -2.70 -2.45
N ALA A 3 18.77 -3.07 -3.66
CA ALA A 3 17.37 -3.02 -4.10
C ALA A 3 16.45 -3.77 -3.12
N LEU A 4 16.90 -4.90 -2.57
CA LEU A 4 16.17 -5.67 -1.57
C LEU A 4 15.94 -4.89 -0.27
N ILE A 5 16.94 -4.13 0.20
CA ILE A 5 16.83 -3.28 1.39
C ILE A 5 15.89 -2.11 1.10
N ALA A 6 15.97 -1.52 -0.09
CA ALA A 6 15.04 -0.47 -0.53
C ALA A 6 13.59 -0.97 -0.61
N GLY A 7 13.38 -2.18 -1.12
CA GLY A 7 12.09 -2.86 -1.15
C GLY A 7 11.53 -3.11 0.25
N LEU A 8 12.32 -3.67 1.15
CA LEU A 8 11.90 -3.91 2.54
C LEU A 8 11.60 -2.61 3.29
N ALA A 9 12.45 -1.59 3.16
CA ALA A 9 12.27 -0.31 3.82
C ALA A 9 11.01 0.42 3.33
N SER A 10 10.80 0.46 2.00
CA SER A 10 9.59 1.05 1.40
C SER A 10 8.33 0.26 1.77
N GLY A 11 8.40 -1.06 1.83
CA GLY A 11 7.31 -1.91 2.33
C GLY A 11 6.95 -1.65 3.80
N ALA A 12 7.95 -1.51 4.68
CA ALA A 12 7.74 -1.19 6.09
C ALA A 12 7.15 0.21 6.30
N LEU A 13 7.60 1.19 5.51
CA LEU A 13 7.03 2.53 5.48
C LEU A 13 5.56 2.50 5.05
N MET A 14 5.24 1.76 3.99
CA MET A 14 3.87 1.59 3.53
C MET A 14 2.98 0.89 4.57
N ALA A 15 3.50 -0.14 5.26
CA ALA A 15 2.79 -0.81 6.35
C ALA A 15 2.39 0.19 7.45
N SER A 16 3.28 1.11 7.81
CA SER A 16 3.03 2.12 8.85
C SER A 16 1.91 3.09 8.45
N ILE A 17 1.89 3.52 7.18
CA ILE A 17 0.80 4.36 6.64
C ILE A 17 -0.50 3.58 6.60
N PHE A 18 -0.47 2.34 6.12
CA PHE A 18 -1.64 1.47 6.05
C PHE A 18 -2.25 1.21 7.42
N VAL A 19 -1.42 0.95 8.43
CA VAL A 19 -1.87 0.79 9.83
C VAL A 19 -2.50 2.07 10.36
N THR A 20 -1.89 3.22 10.10
CA THR A 20 -2.41 4.51 10.57
C THR A 20 -3.74 4.84 9.92
N ALA A 21 -3.79 4.86 8.58
CA ALA A 21 -5.00 5.13 7.82
C ALA A 21 -6.08 4.06 8.08
N GLY A 22 -5.68 2.78 8.13
CA GLY A 22 -6.56 1.66 8.44
C GLY A 22 -7.17 1.75 9.83
N SER A 23 -6.44 2.22 10.83
CA SER A 23 -6.96 2.45 12.18
C SER A 23 -8.01 3.57 12.20
N PHE A 24 -7.77 4.67 11.50
CA PHE A 24 -8.76 5.75 11.34
C PHE A 24 -10.01 5.27 10.58
N MET A 25 -9.82 4.50 9.51
CA MET A 25 -10.92 3.90 8.75
C MET A 25 -11.73 2.93 9.60
N ALA A 26 -11.05 2.07 10.36
CA ALA A 26 -11.69 1.14 11.29
C ALA A 26 -12.53 1.91 12.31
N PHE A 27 -11.97 2.93 12.97
CA PHE A 27 -12.71 3.76 13.90
C PHE A 27 -13.97 4.40 13.28
N ALA A 28 -13.85 4.94 12.07
CA ALA A 28 -14.99 5.53 11.35
C ALA A 28 -16.08 4.50 11.02
N ILE A 29 -15.70 3.25 10.72
CA ILE A 29 -16.63 2.15 10.45
C ILE A 29 -17.27 1.66 11.76
N THR A 30 -16.53 1.54 12.86
CA THR A 30 -17.06 1.05 14.14
C THR A 30 -18.04 2.04 14.78
N LYS A 31 -17.86 3.35 14.55
CA LYS A 31 -18.73 4.38 15.12
C LYS A 31 -20.17 4.29 14.60
N ASP A 32 -20.34 3.94 13.32
CA ASP A 32 -21.65 3.74 12.68
C ASP A 32 -21.59 2.52 11.74
N PRO A 33 -21.69 1.30 12.26
CA PRO A 33 -21.42 0.09 11.49
C PRO A 33 -22.51 -0.16 10.45
N PRO A 34 -22.16 -0.39 9.17
CA PRO A 34 -23.11 -0.91 8.20
C PRO A 34 -23.58 -2.31 8.62
N PRO A 35 -24.78 -2.76 8.22
CA PRO A 35 -25.40 -3.99 8.72
C PRO A 35 -24.52 -5.24 8.61
N THR A 36 -23.75 -5.34 7.52
CA THR A 36 -22.83 -6.45 7.24
C THR A 36 -21.62 -6.48 8.17
N VAL A 37 -21.15 -5.31 8.62
CA VAL A 37 -19.98 -5.18 9.51
C VAL A 37 -20.40 -5.30 10.97
N ALA A 38 -21.63 -4.89 11.31
CA ALA A 38 -22.19 -5.07 12.65
C ALA A 38 -22.21 -6.54 13.09
N VAL A 39 -22.54 -7.47 12.18
CA VAL A 39 -22.51 -8.91 12.44
C VAL A 39 -21.09 -9.43 12.68
N LEU A 40 -20.10 -8.87 11.97
CA LEU A 40 -18.69 -9.25 12.12
C LEU A 40 -18.10 -8.72 13.43
N LEU A 41 -18.42 -7.47 13.79
CA LEU A 41 -18.01 -6.82 15.05
C LEU A 41 -18.62 -7.51 16.28
N ALA A 42 -19.80 -8.11 16.14
CA ALA A 42 -20.40 -8.91 17.22
C ALA A 42 -19.62 -10.22 17.50
N ARG A 43 -18.83 -10.72 16.53
CA ARG A 43 -18.02 -11.94 16.67
C ARG A 43 -16.55 -11.69 17.03
N PHE A 44 -16.01 -10.52 16.71
CA PHE A 44 -14.59 -10.20 16.91
C PHE A 44 -14.41 -8.96 17.79
N PRO A 45 -13.67 -9.06 18.92
CA PRO A 45 -13.34 -7.90 19.73
C PRO A 45 -12.57 -6.87 18.87
N PRO A 46 -12.97 -5.59 18.83
CA PRO A 46 -12.36 -4.58 17.97
C PRO A 46 -10.84 -4.45 18.16
N GLY A 47 -10.36 -4.59 19.39
CA GLY A 47 -8.92 -4.53 19.69
C GLY A 47 -8.12 -5.69 19.09
N GLY A 48 -8.66 -6.91 19.09
CA GLY A 48 -8.01 -8.07 18.49
C GLY A 48 -7.92 -7.96 16.97
N ALA A 49 -8.96 -7.41 16.34
CA ALA A 49 -8.97 -7.15 14.90
C ALA A 49 -7.89 -6.12 14.50
N VAL A 50 -7.74 -5.04 15.26
CA VAL A 50 -6.69 -4.04 15.03
C VAL A 50 -5.30 -4.65 15.17
N LEU A 51 -5.04 -5.41 16.25
CA LEU A 51 -3.75 -6.08 16.44
C LEU A 51 -3.43 -7.07 15.31
N ALA A 52 -4.42 -7.82 14.83
CA ALA A 52 -4.25 -8.73 13.70
C ALA A 52 -3.92 -7.98 12.41
N VAL A 53 -4.61 -6.86 12.13
CA VAL A 53 -4.32 -6.01 10.98
C VAL A 53 -2.89 -5.48 11.04
N VAL A 54 -2.44 -4.98 12.20
CA VAL A 54 -1.06 -4.50 12.37
C VAL A 54 -0.05 -5.62 12.13
N ALA A 55 -0.24 -6.76 12.79
CA ALA A 55 0.67 -7.90 12.71
C ALA A 55 0.81 -8.45 11.27
N ILE A 56 -0.28 -8.45 10.50
CA ILE A 56 -0.30 -8.94 9.12
C ILE A 56 0.18 -7.87 8.12
N SER A 57 0.00 -6.58 8.43
CA SER A 57 0.34 -5.49 7.51
C SER A 57 1.83 -5.45 7.17
N TYR A 58 2.72 -5.57 8.16
CA TYR A 58 4.16 -5.53 7.94
C TYR A 58 4.69 -6.66 7.03
N PRO A 59 4.38 -7.95 7.27
CA PRO A 59 4.84 -9.01 6.38
C PRO A 59 4.23 -8.91 4.98
N VAL A 60 2.96 -8.50 4.85
CA VAL A 60 2.31 -8.31 3.54
C VAL A 60 3.00 -7.20 2.75
N TRP A 61 3.09 -6.00 3.31
CA TRP A 61 3.69 -4.87 2.61
C TRP A 61 5.20 -5.01 2.41
N GLY A 62 5.91 -5.64 3.35
CA GLY A 62 7.32 -6.00 3.18
C GLY A 62 7.55 -6.95 2.01
N SER A 63 6.68 -7.96 1.86
CA SER A 63 6.73 -8.89 0.73
C SER A 63 6.42 -8.18 -0.60
N VAL A 64 5.42 -7.31 -0.62
CA VAL A 64 5.10 -6.49 -1.80
C VAL A 64 6.29 -5.61 -2.18
N GLY A 65 6.92 -4.92 -1.21
CA GLY A 65 8.09 -4.09 -1.45
C GLY A 65 9.28 -4.88 -2.01
N LEU A 66 9.52 -6.09 -1.51
CA LEU A 66 10.54 -6.99 -2.06
C LEU A 66 10.26 -7.38 -3.52
N ILE A 67 9.03 -7.80 -3.83
CA ILE A 67 8.63 -8.18 -5.19
C ILE A 67 8.83 -7.00 -6.16
N LEU A 68 8.41 -5.81 -5.74
CA LEU A 68 8.52 -4.59 -6.53
C LEU A 68 9.98 -4.15 -6.73
N ALA A 69 10.84 -4.30 -5.73
CA ALA A 69 12.27 -4.06 -5.87
C ALA A 69 12.93 -5.01 -6.88
N VAL A 70 12.63 -6.31 -6.81
CA VAL A 70 13.13 -7.28 -7.79
C VAL A 70 12.63 -6.94 -9.20
N LEU A 71 11.36 -6.56 -9.32
CA LEU A 71 10.77 -6.16 -10.60
C LEU A 71 11.46 -4.91 -11.17
N PHE A 72 11.73 -3.91 -10.33
CA PHE A 72 12.45 -2.70 -10.71
C PHE A 72 13.86 -3.02 -11.22
N SER A 73 14.63 -3.80 -10.46
CA SER A 73 15.99 -4.19 -10.87
C SER A 73 16.00 -4.98 -12.18
N ALA A 74 15.01 -5.83 -12.43
CA ALA A 74 14.89 -6.53 -13.72
C ALA A 74 14.63 -5.58 -14.89
N LEU A 75 13.78 -4.56 -14.69
CA LEU A 75 13.43 -3.57 -15.70
C LEU A 75 14.53 -2.55 -15.96
N GLU A 76 15.28 -2.15 -14.94
CA GLU A 76 16.42 -1.23 -15.07
C GLU A 76 17.53 -1.84 -15.93
N ASN A 77 17.80 -3.13 -15.78
CA ASN A 77 18.78 -3.85 -16.60
C ASN A 77 18.32 -4.04 -18.07
N GLY A 78 17.01 -4.12 -18.33
CA GLY A 78 16.46 -4.40 -19.66
C GLY A 78 16.13 -3.16 -20.49
N ALA A 79 15.64 -2.09 -19.86
CA ALA A 79 15.22 -0.86 -20.52
C ALA A 79 15.38 0.36 -19.58
N PRO A 80 16.60 0.89 -19.42
CA PRO A 80 16.83 2.09 -18.62
C PRO A 80 16.20 3.31 -19.31
N ALA A 81 15.05 3.75 -18.79
CA ALA A 81 14.30 4.89 -19.31
C ALA A 81 13.87 5.82 -18.15
N GLY A 82 14.73 6.77 -17.79
CA GLY A 82 14.44 7.77 -16.77
C GLY A 82 13.45 8.85 -17.24
N GLY A 83 12.65 9.37 -16.30
CA GLY A 83 11.70 10.46 -16.59
C GLY A 83 10.76 10.79 -15.42
N LEU A 84 10.24 12.02 -15.37
CA LEU A 84 9.29 12.52 -14.35
C LEU A 84 9.75 12.33 -12.89
N GLY A 85 11.06 12.46 -12.63
CA GLY A 85 11.65 12.27 -11.30
C GLY A 85 11.78 10.81 -10.86
N SER A 86 11.47 9.84 -11.75
CA SER A 86 11.71 8.42 -11.52
C SER A 86 12.91 7.92 -12.35
N PRO A 87 13.76 7.04 -11.78
CA PRO A 87 14.80 6.33 -12.53
C PRO A 87 14.28 5.48 -13.69
N ASN A 88 13.03 4.98 -13.60
CA ASN A 88 12.41 4.19 -14.67
C ASN A 88 10.91 4.51 -14.81
N ILE A 89 10.55 5.28 -15.85
CA ILE A 89 9.17 5.73 -16.07
C ILE A 89 8.22 4.59 -16.47
N ALA A 90 8.73 3.56 -17.13
CA ALA A 90 7.93 2.38 -17.50
C ALA A 90 7.52 1.62 -16.23
N TYR A 91 8.46 1.41 -15.31
CA TYR A 91 8.15 0.81 -14.02
C TYR A 91 7.15 1.66 -13.21
N THR A 92 7.41 2.96 -13.06
CA THR A 92 6.55 3.86 -12.27
C THR A 92 5.13 3.94 -12.83
N SER A 93 4.96 3.98 -14.16
CA SER A 93 3.64 4.00 -14.79
C SER A 93 2.86 2.70 -14.56
N VAL A 94 3.50 1.54 -14.66
CA VAL A 94 2.88 0.23 -14.40
C VAL A 94 2.46 0.10 -12.93
N VAL A 95 3.32 0.50 -11.99
CA VAL A 95 2.99 0.48 -10.56
C VAL A 95 1.83 1.42 -10.26
N THR A 96 1.83 2.62 -10.83
CA THR A 96 0.75 3.61 -10.64
C THR A 96 -0.56 3.10 -11.22
N ALA A 97 -0.56 2.56 -12.44
CA ALA A 97 -1.75 1.99 -13.07
C ALA A 97 -2.31 0.82 -12.25
N SER A 98 -1.43 -0.07 -11.78
CA SER A 98 -1.81 -1.21 -10.94
C SER A 98 -2.42 -0.77 -9.61
N ALA A 99 -1.82 0.22 -8.94
CA ALA A 99 -2.35 0.78 -7.70
C ALA A 99 -3.74 1.39 -7.90
N LEU A 100 -3.95 2.13 -8.99
CA LEU A 100 -5.26 2.71 -9.32
C LEU A 100 -6.30 1.62 -9.61
N MET A 101 -5.95 0.62 -10.43
CA MET A 101 -6.85 -0.49 -10.76
C MET A 101 -7.26 -1.29 -9.51
N LEU A 102 -6.32 -1.54 -8.60
CA LEU A 102 -6.60 -2.23 -7.33
C LEU A 102 -7.40 -1.36 -6.35
N SER A 103 -7.19 -0.04 -6.36
CA SER A 103 -7.95 0.88 -5.51
C SER A 103 -9.42 1.04 -5.95
N ALA A 104 -9.73 0.87 -7.24
CA ALA A 104 -11.06 1.06 -7.79
C ALA A 104 -12.17 0.23 -7.10
N PRO A 105 -12.05 -1.11 -6.94
CA PRO A 105 -13.05 -1.89 -6.22
C PRO A 105 -13.12 -1.51 -4.73
N VAL A 106 -11.98 -1.21 -4.10
CA VAL A 106 -11.92 -0.77 -2.69
C VAL A 106 -12.67 0.56 -2.52
N PHE A 107 -12.51 1.49 -3.45
CA PHE A 107 -13.19 2.77 -3.44
C PHE A 107 -14.71 2.60 -3.61
N LEU A 108 -15.15 1.67 -4.45
CA LEU A 108 -16.57 1.35 -4.62
C LEU A 108 -17.18 0.70 -3.37
N LEU A 109 -16.44 -0.22 -2.73
CA LEU A 109 -16.89 -0.93 -1.53
C LEU A 109 -16.84 -0.05 -0.26
N LEU A 110 -15.83 0.80 -0.13
CA LEU A 110 -15.55 1.61 1.06
C LEU A 110 -15.79 3.12 0.80
N ARG A 111 -16.82 3.47 0.01
CA ARG A 111 -17.17 4.88 -0.31
C ARG A 111 -17.28 5.79 0.92
N ARG A 112 -17.70 5.25 2.07
CA ARG A 112 -17.84 6.03 3.31
C ARG A 112 -16.51 6.50 3.88
N VAL A 113 -15.43 5.74 3.67
CA VAL A 113 -14.07 6.04 4.14
C VAL A 113 -13.13 6.32 2.97
N TRP A 114 -13.68 6.89 1.89
CA TRP A 114 -12.95 7.27 0.68
C TRP A 114 -11.68 8.10 0.92
N PRO A 115 -11.58 8.99 1.94
CA PRO A 115 -10.34 9.75 2.16
C PRO A 115 -9.20 8.85 2.64
N GLY A 116 -9.50 7.80 3.42
CA GLY A 116 -8.51 6.82 3.86
C GLY A 116 -8.03 5.91 2.74
N VAL A 117 -8.93 5.51 1.83
CA VAL A 117 -8.57 4.74 0.64
C VAL A 117 -7.67 5.58 -0.29
N LEU A 118 -7.99 6.86 -0.47
CA LEU A 118 -7.16 7.78 -1.25
C LEU A 118 -5.79 7.99 -0.63
N SER A 119 -5.70 8.17 0.70
CA SER A 119 -4.40 8.36 1.35
C SER A 119 -3.50 7.15 1.17
N ILE A 120 -4.03 5.94 1.38
CA ILE A 120 -3.29 4.69 1.15
C ILE A 120 -2.86 4.57 -0.30
N THR A 121 -3.75 4.87 -1.25
CA THR A 121 -3.46 4.75 -2.69
C THR A 121 -2.39 5.76 -3.12
N ALA A 122 -2.52 7.02 -2.72
CA ALA A 122 -1.54 8.07 -3.01
C ALA A 122 -0.18 7.76 -2.40
N SER A 123 -0.16 7.25 -1.16
CA SER A 123 1.06 6.80 -0.51
C SER A 123 1.69 5.60 -1.23
N ALA A 124 0.92 4.60 -1.64
CA ALA A 124 1.45 3.46 -2.40
C ALA A 124 2.10 3.91 -3.71
N ILE A 125 1.43 4.81 -4.44
CA ILE A 125 1.93 5.40 -5.68
C ILE A 125 3.25 6.15 -5.42
N GLY A 126 3.29 7.04 -4.44
CA GLY A 126 4.51 7.79 -4.11
C GLY A 126 5.66 6.90 -3.64
N ILE A 127 5.37 5.93 -2.77
CA ILE A 127 6.38 5.06 -2.15
C ILE A 127 6.93 4.06 -3.17
N PHE A 128 6.07 3.29 -3.83
CA PHE A 128 6.55 2.25 -4.73
C PHE A 128 6.85 2.76 -6.13
N GLY A 129 6.18 3.83 -6.57
CA GLY A 129 6.38 4.41 -7.90
C GLY A 129 7.61 5.31 -7.97
N TRP A 130 7.92 6.09 -6.92
CA TRP A 130 9.04 7.03 -6.96
C TRP A 130 10.11 6.70 -5.92
N LEU A 131 9.72 6.56 -4.64
CA LEU A 131 10.70 6.43 -3.55
C LEU A 131 11.52 5.14 -3.67
N LEU A 132 10.89 3.99 -3.94
CA LEU A 132 11.60 2.71 -4.11
C LEU A 132 12.62 2.77 -5.25
N PRO A 133 12.26 3.20 -6.48
CA PRO A 133 13.24 3.41 -7.54
C PRO A 133 14.40 4.33 -7.13
N THR A 134 14.12 5.48 -6.52
CA THR A 134 15.18 6.43 -6.12
C THR A 134 16.13 5.91 -5.04
N LEU A 135 15.67 4.96 -4.21
CA LEU A 135 16.52 4.33 -3.19
C LEU A 135 17.36 3.18 -3.74
N SER A 136 16.92 2.57 -4.85
CA SER A 136 17.52 1.39 -5.45
C SER A 136 18.43 1.67 -6.64
N SER A 137 18.27 2.83 -7.30
CA SER A 137 19.26 3.42 -8.22
C SER A 137 20.54 3.84 -7.50
#